data_AF-A0A381P4L1-F1
#
_entry.id   AF-A0A381P4L1-F1
#
_cell.length_a   1.000
_cell.length_b   1.000
_cell.length_c   1.000
_cell.angle_alpha   90.00
_cell.angle_beta   90.00
_cell.angle_gamma   90.00
#
_symmetry.space_group_name_H-M   'P 1'
#
loop_
_entity.id
_entity.type
_entity.pdbx_description
1 polymer ?
#
loop_
_entity_poly.entity_id
_entity_poly.type
_entity_poly.pdbx_seq_one_letter_code
_entity_poly.pdbx_strand_id
1 'polypeptide(L)' 'MGLKSSDLNAEMNLRDDLDIVSLDAMNIIMALEDEFKIEADIETILEMQKVSDIVDHLSERINV' A
#
# COMPACT_ATOMS: atom_id res chain seq x y z
N MET A 1 -1.68 12.25 -8.64
CA MET A 1 -1.89 10.84 -9.01
C MET A 1 -3.24 10.74 -9.71
N GLY A 2 -3.25 10.34 -10.98
CA GLY A 2 -4.46 10.25 -11.82
C GLY A 2 -5.06 8.84 -11.89
N LEU A 3 -4.64 7.94 -11.01
CA LEU A 3 -5.15 6.57 -10.92
C LEU A 3 -6.57 6.64 -10.34
N LYS A 4 -7.56 6.19 -11.11
CA LYS A 4 -8.90 5.97 -10.56
C LYS A 4 -8.81 4.73 -9.68
N SER A 5 -9.49 4.75 -8.53
CA SER A 5 -9.58 3.59 -7.62
C SER A 5 -10.13 2.33 -8.30
N SER A 6 -10.85 2.48 -9.42
CA SER A 6 -11.33 1.36 -10.26
C SER A 6 -10.24 0.69 -11.10
N ASP A 7 -9.11 1.34 -11.32
CA ASP A 7 -7.97 0.78 -12.05
C ASP A 7 -6.98 0.07 -11.12
N LEU A 8 -7.19 0.08 -9.80
CA LEU A 8 -6.33 -0.62 -8.86
C LEU A 8 -6.76 -2.10 -8.76
N ASN A 9 -5.90 -3.01 -9.21
CA ASN A 9 -6.11 -4.46 -9.05
C ASN A 9 -5.11 -5.02 -8.03
N ALA A 10 -5.55 -5.93 -7.17
CA ALA A 10 -4.71 -6.62 -6.19
C ALA A 10 -3.52 -7.36 -6.84
N GLU A 11 -3.66 -7.78 -8.10
CA GLU A 11 -2.58 -8.44 -8.83
C GLU A 11 -1.55 -7.49 -9.45
N MET A 12 -1.80 -6.19 -9.47
CA MET A 12 -0.87 -5.21 -10.03
C MET A 12 0.39 -5.09 -9.21
N ASN A 13 1.50 -4.92 -9.91
CA ASN A 13 2.79 -4.68 -9.32
C ASN A 13 2.94 -3.22 -8.90
N LEU A 14 3.31 -3.00 -7.64
CA LEU A 14 3.45 -1.67 -7.05
C LEU A 14 4.50 -0.84 -7.78
N ARG A 15 5.61 -1.44 -8.18
CA ARG A 15 6.69 -0.74 -8.89
C ARG A 15 6.47 -0.72 -10.39
N ASP A 16 6.14 -1.87 -10.97
CA ASP A 16 6.15 -2.01 -12.43
C ASP A 16 4.86 -1.46 -13.08
N ASP A 17 3.70 -1.60 -12.41
CA ASP A 17 2.40 -1.17 -12.95
C ASP A 17 1.94 0.18 -12.36
N LEU A 18 2.15 0.40 -11.06
CA LEU A 18 1.69 1.59 -10.35
C LEU A 18 2.78 2.67 -10.18
N ASP A 19 4.03 2.35 -10.53
CA ASP A 19 5.20 3.23 -10.41
C ASP A 19 5.31 3.88 -9.01
N ILE A 20 4.97 3.09 -7.97
CA ILE A 20 5.02 3.54 -6.58
C ILE A 20 6.48 3.76 -6.20
N VAL A 21 6.82 5.01 -5.98
CA VAL A 21 8.12 5.40 -5.41
C VAL A 21 8.03 5.54 -3.89
N SER A 22 9.18 5.67 -3.22
CA SER A 22 9.24 5.85 -1.77
C SER A 22 8.39 7.03 -1.27
N LEU A 23 8.32 8.12 -2.03
CA LEU A 23 7.47 9.26 -1.69
C LEU A 23 5.97 8.88 -1.66
N ASP A 24 5.54 8.04 -2.57
CA ASP A 24 4.14 7.62 -2.68
C ASP A 24 3.80 6.58 -1.61
N ALA A 25 4.71 5.65 -1.35
CA ALA A 25 4.60 4.71 -0.24
C ALA A 25 4.50 5.44 1.12
N MET A 26 5.27 6.51 1.32
CA MET A 26 5.18 7.34 2.52
C MET A 26 3.80 7.98 2.68
N ASN A 27 3.23 8.51 1.59
CA ASN A 27 1.89 9.10 1.62
C ASN A 27 0.81 8.05 1.91
N ILE A 28 0.94 6.85 1.32
CA ILE A 28 0.02 5.73 1.56
C ILE A 28 0.10 5.33 3.04
N ILE A 29 1.29 5.10 3.57
CA ILE A 29 1.49 4.77 4.99
C ILE A 29 0.84 5.83 5.87
N MET A 30 1.16 7.10 5.68
CA MET A 30 0.60 8.17 6.50
C MET A 30 -0.94 8.19 6.50
N ALA A 31 -1.56 7.94 5.34
CA ALA A 31 -3.01 7.82 5.23
C ALA A 31 -3.55 6.59 5.97
N LEU A 32 -2.88 5.43 5.84
CA LEU A 32 -3.27 4.20 6.51
C LEU A 32 -3.09 4.26 8.03
N GLU A 33 -2.00 4.84 8.51
CA GLU A 33 -1.73 5.04 9.94
C GLU A 33 -2.77 5.97 10.57
N ASP A 34 -3.19 7.03 9.88
CA ASP A 34 -4.23 7.93 10.39
C ASP A 34 -5.63 7.29 10.35
N GLU A 35 -5.96 6.61 9.25
CA GLU A 35 -7.29 6.03 9.02
C GLU A 35 -7.54 4.74 9.82
N PHE A 36 -6.55 3.84 9.88
CA PHE A 36 -6.65 2.55 10.56
C PHE A 36 -5.97 2.52 11.93
N LYS A 37 -5.28 3.60 12.35
CA LYS A 37 -4.52 3.66 13.61
C LYS A 37 -3.47 2.54 13.73
N ILE A 38 -2.92 2.10 12.60
CA ILE A 38 -1.82 1.12 12.54
C ILE A 38 -0.46 1.82 12.44
N GLU A 39 0.64 1.08 12.61
CA GLU A 39 2.00 1.52 12.25
C GLU A 39 2.54 0.59 11.16
N ALA A 40 3.07 1.18 10.09
CA ALA A 40 3.65 0.44 8.97
C ALA A 40 4.90 1.14 8.41
N ASP A 41 5.97 0.39 8.18
CA ASP A 41 7.21 0.96 7.66
C ASP A 41 7.23 1.02 6.13
N ILE A 42 7.89 2.05 5.61
CA ILE A 42 8.10 2.21 4.16
C ILE A 42 8.86 1.04 3.56
N GLU A 43 9.78 0.45 4.31
CA GLU A 43 10.51 -0.75 3.89
C GLU A 43 9.56 -1.93 3.68
N THR A 44 8.52 -2.06 4.51
CA THR A 44 7.53 -3.15 4.36
C THR A 44 6.76 -3.00 3.05
N ILE A 45 6.28 -1.79 2.74
CA ILE A 45 5.60 -1.49 1.47
C ILE A 45 6.56 -1.64 0.27
N LEU A 46 7.82 -1.26 0.44
CA LEU A 46 8.84 -1.38 -0.60
C LEU A 46 9.34 -2.84 -0.76
N GLU A 47 9.18 -3.72 0.21
CA GLU A 47 9.46 -5.14 0.05
C GLU A 47 8.31 -5.87 -0.65
N MET A 48 7.10 -5.32 -0.57
CA MET A 48 5.92 -5.83 -1.27
C MET A 48 6.06 -5.64 -2.78
N GLN A 49 5.62 -6.65 -3.54
CA GLN A 49 5.60 -6.59 -4.99
C GLN A 49 4.23 -6.22 -5.51
N LYS A 50 3.16 -6.68 -4.86
CA LYS A 50 1.78 -6.52 -5.34
C LYS A 50 0.92 -5.72 -4.39
N VAL A 51 -0.14 -5.13 -4.95
CA VAL A 51 -1.18 -4.45 -4.15
C VAL A 51 -1.84 -5.42 -3.17
N SER A 52 -2.01 -6.71 -3.55
CA SER A 52 -2.52 -7.76 -2.66
C SER A 52 -1.71 -7.85 -1.37
N ASP A 53 -0.38 -7.75 -1.46
CA ASP A 53 0.51 -7.92 -0.30
C ASP A 53 0.28 -6.81 0.73
N ILE A 54 0.02 -5.57 0.26
CA ILE A 54 -0.36 -4.46 1.13
C ILE A 54 -1.69 -4.76 1.81
N VAL A 55 -2.72 -5.14 1.06
CA VAL A 55 -4.06 -5.38 1.59
C VAL A 55 -4.06 -6.52 2.61
N ASP A 56 -3.33 -7.60 2.33
CA ASP A 56 -3.18 -8.74 3.23
C ASP A 56 -2.46 -8.31 4.52
N HIS A 57 -1.37 -7.54 4.40
CA HIS A 57 -0.63 -7.06 5.57
C HIS A 57 -1.47 -6.14 6.46
N LEU A 58 -2.26 -5.24 5.88
CA LEU A 58 -3.19 -4.41 6.64
C LEU A 58 -4.28 -5.24 7.30
N SER A 59 -4.84 -6.21 6.58
CA SER A 59 -5.91 -7.07 7.09
C SER A 59 -5.45 -7.88 8.30
N GLU A 60 -4.22 -8.40 8.28
CA GLU A 60 -3.62 -9.09 9.42
C GLU A 60 -3.46 -8.19 10.64
N ARG A 61 -3.13 -6.90 10.45
CA ARG A 61 -2.95 -5.95 11.56
C ARG A 61 -4.26 -5.37 12.10
N ILE A 62 -5.28 -5.23 11.25
CA ILE A 62 -6.58 -4.64 11.63
C ILE A 62 -7.50 -5.68 12.28
N ASN A 63 -7.38 -6.96 11.93
CA ASN A 63 -8.30 -8.02 12.39
C ASN A 63 -8.01 -8.50 13.83
N VAL A 64 -7.99 -7.55 14.77
CA VAL A 64 -7.96 -7.75 16.23
C VAL A 64 -9.37 -7.87 16.79
#